data_AF-A3HZV8-F1
#
_entry.id   AF-A3HZV8-F1
#
_cell.length_a   1.000
_cell.length_b   1.000
_cell.length_c   1.000
_cell.angle_alpha   90.00
_cell.angle_beta   90.00
_cell.angle_gamma   90.00
#
_symmetry.space_group_name_H-M   'P 1'
#
loop_
_entity.id
_entity.type
_entity.pdbx_description
1 polymer ?
#
loop_
_entity_poly.entity_id
_entity_poly.type
_entity_poly.pdbx_seq_one_letter_code
_entity_poly.pdbx_strand_id
1 'polypeptide(L)'
;MKIIATVLGMNLMFSNVIFQRFVEGGIVGTTIILICSILAVFFTIKAFLNLKSDEAKFLKYKMLINQIVLLALVISFLNSLLGLIGAFDALEASGGVEPEIVAGGLKITLLSPIFGLLVFILGYTATFVLGWIRKSDAEGVK
;
A
#
# COMPACT_ATOMS: atom_id res chain seq x y z
N MET A 1 -27.08 -22.58 10.24
CA MET A 1 -25.70 -23.13 10.21
C MET A 1 -25.04 -23.05 8.82
N LYS A 2 -25.75 -23.35 7.70
CA LYS A 2 -25.20 -23.23 6.33
C LYS A 2 -24.74 -21.81 5.95
N ILE A 3 -25.48 -20.76 6.32
CA ILE A 3 -25.14 -19.37 5.99
C ILE A 3 -23.81 -18.92 6.63
N ILE A 4 -23.56 -19.31 7.89
CA ILE A 4 -22.32 -18.98 8.60
C ILE A 4 -21.13 -19.69 7.93
N ALA A 5 -21.28 -20.96 7.54
CA ALA A 5 -20.25 -21.70 6.81
C ALA A 5 -19.99 -21.11 5.40
N THR A 6 -21.03 -20.63 4.71
CA THR A 6 -20.88 -19.95 3.40
C THR A 6 -20.20 -18.59 3.56
N VAL A 7 -20.53 -17.79 4.56
CA VAL A 7 -19.89 -16.50 4.85
C VAL A 7 -18.44 -16.68 5.30
N LEU A 8 -18.16 -17.70 6.12
CA LEU A 8 -16.80 -18.07 6.54
C LEU A 8 -15.97 -18.57 5.36
N GLY A 9 -16.57 -19.41 4.50
CA GLY A 9 -15.96 -19.89 3.25
C GLY A 9 -15.69 -18.75 2.25
N MET A 10 -16.60 -17.77 2.16
CA MET A 10 -16.40 -16.55 1.36
C MET A 10 -15.21 -15.75 1.90
N ASN A 11 -15.12 -15.53 3.21
CA ASN A 11 -14.00 -14.83 3.85
C ASN A 11 -12.65 -15.54 3.62
N LEU A 12 -12.62 -16.88 3.69
CA LEU A 12 -11.41 -17.65 3.34
C LEU A 12 -11.06 -17.53 1.85
N MET A 13 -12.05 -17.56 0.96
CA MET A 13 -11.81 -17.36 -0.47
C MET A 13 -11.32 -15.93 -0.77
N PHE A 14 -11.90 -14.90 -0.15
CA PHE A 14 -11.43 -13.52 -0.31
C PHE A 14 -10.00 -13.32 0.19
N SER A 15 -9.66 -13.92 1.34
CA SER A 15 -8.28 -13.89 1.86
C SER A 15 -7.30 -14.57 0.90
N ASN A 16 -7.66 -15.73 0.35
CA ASN A 16 -6.85 -16.42 -0.65
C ASN A 16 -6.70 -15.63 -1.94
N VAL A 17 -7.76 -14.98 -2.44
CA VAL A 17 -7.69 -14.16 -3.66
C VAL A 17 -6.80 -12.95 -3.45
N ILE A 18 -6.92 -12.24 -2.33
CA ILE A 18 -6.06 -11.08 -2.04
C ILE A 18 -4.60 -11.51 -1.91
N PHE A 19 -4.33 -12.64 -1.25
CA PHE A 19 -2.98 -13.16 -1.10
C PHE A 19 -2.38 -13.63 -2.44
N GLN A 20 -3.17 -14.28 -3.29
CA GLN A 20 -2.73 -14.67 -4.63
C GLN A 20 -2.42 -13.46 -5.50
N ARG A 21 -3.31 -12.45 -5.50
CA ARG A 21 -3.08 -11.17 -6.19
C ARG A 21 -1.83 -10.45 -5.69
N PHE A 22 -1.53 -10.56 -4.40
CA PHE A 22 -0.35 -9.98 -3.78
C PHE A 22 0.96 -10.72 -4.16
N VAL A 23 0.91 -12.05 -4.23
CA VAL A 23 2.05 -12.87 -4.69
C VAL A 23 2.28 -12.72 -6.19
N GLU A 24 1.20 -12.60 -6.97
CA GLU A 24 1.23 -12.33 -8.42
C GLU A 24 1.96 -11.02 -8.74
N GLY A 25 1.74 -9.96 -7.95
CA GLY A 25 2.38 -8.65 -8.14
C GLY A 25 3.90 -8.60 -7.88
N GLY A 26 4.53 -9.72 -7.53
CA GLY A 26 5.98 -9.80 -7.29
C GLY A 26 6.34 -9.75 -5.81
N ILE A 27 6.77 -10.88 -5.26
CA ILE A 27 7.01 -11.11 -3.82
C ILE A 27 7.88 -10.03 -3.18
N VAL A 28 8.95 -9.59 -3.85
CA VAL A 28 9.92 -8.66 -3.25
C VAL A 28 9.31 -7.27 -3.10
N GLY A 29 8.75 -6.69 -4.17
CA GLY A 29 8.19 -5.35 -4.15
C GLY A 29 6.96 -5.26 -3.25
N THR A 30 6.07 -6.25 -3.32
CA THR A 30 4.85 -6.24 -2.52
C THR A 30 5.14 -6.41 -1.03
N THR A 31 6.07 -7.28 -0.64
CA THR A 31 6.47 -7.46 0.78
C THR A 31 7.04 -6.17 1.38
N ILE A 32 7.86 -5.43 0.63
CA ILE A 32 8.40 -4.15 1.10
C ILE A 32 7.28 -3.13 1.33
N ILE A 33 6.29 -3.06 0.43
CA ILE A 33 5.11 -2.18 0.59
C ILE A 33 4.33 -2.52 1.86
N LEU A 34 4.15 -3.80 2.19
CA LEU A 34 3.49 -4.21 3.44
C LEU A 34 4.26 -3.77 4.68
N ILE A 35 5.58 -3.92 4.68
CA ILE A 35 6.43 -3.46 5.79
C ILE A 35 6.28 -1.94 5.97
N CYS A 36 6.32 -1.18 4.88
CA CYS A 36 6.10 0.26 4.92
C CYS A 36 4.69 0.61 5.42
N SER A 37 3.66 -0.14 5.03
CA SER A 37 2.28 0.06 5.50
C SER A 37 2.15 -0.17 7.01
N ILE A 38 2.74 -1.25 7.54
CA ILE A 38 2.74 -1.54 8.98
C ILE A 38 3.46 -0.44 9.76
N LEU A 39 4.62 0.03 9.27
CA LEU A 39 5.35 1.14 9.88
C LEU A 39 4.54 2.44 9.86
N ALA A 40 3.89 2.77 8.74
CA ALA A 40 3.05 3.95 8.62
C ALA A 40 1.88 3.91 9.63
N VAL A 41 1.22 2.76 9.79
CA VAL A 41 0.15 2.57 10.80
C VAL A 41 0.69 2.74 12.22
N PHE A 42 1.85 2.14 12.53
CA PHE A 42 2.48 2.29 13.84
C PHE A 42 2.81 3.74 14.20
N PHE A 43 3.40 4.49 13.26
CA PHE A 43 3.70 5.90 13.46
C PHE A 43 2.44 6.76 13.52
N THR A 44 1.39 6.42 12.77
CA THR A 44 0.09 7.10 12.82
C THR A 44 -0.54 6.95 14.21
N ILE A 45 -0.52 5.75 14.80
CA ILE A 45 -1.01 5.51 16.17
C ILE A 45 -0.16 6.30 17.18
N LYS A 46 1.19 6.26 17.06
CA LYS A 46 2.07 7.04 17.94
C LYS A 46 1.85 8.55 17.82
N ALA A 47 1.59 9.05 16.61
CA ALA A 47 1.27 10.46 16.37
C ALA A 47 -0.07 10.82 17.04
N PHE A 48 -1.07 9.93 16.95
CA PHE A 48 -2.36 10.11 17.60
C PHE A 48 -2.25 10.17 19.13
N LEU A 49 -1.49 9.25 19.74
CA LEU A 49 -1.30 9.22 21.19
C LEU A 49 -0.50 10.42 21.74
N ASN A 50 0.39 11.00 20.93
CA ASN A 50 1.21 12.16 21.32
C ASN A 50 0.59 13.51 20.92
N LEU A 51 -0.72 13.56 20.67
CA LEU A 51 -1.39 14.78 20.23
C LEU A 51 -1.32 15.95 21.22
N LYS A 52 -1.05 15.72 22.51
CA LYS A 52 -1.13 16.76 23.56
C LYS A 52 0.19 17.09 24.23
N SER A 53 1.26 16.35 23.94
CA SER A 53 2.47 16.36 24.77
C SER A 53 3.53 17.33 24.24
N ASP A 54 3.96 17.14 22.99
CA ASP A 54 5.18 17.74 22.45
C ASP A 54 5.04 17.97 20.94
N GLU A 55 5.03 19.25 20.54
CA GLU A 55 4.82 19.66 19.14
C GLU A 55 5.92 19.17 18.20
N ALA A 56 7.17 19.21 18.66
CA ALA A 56 8.31 18.79 17.86
C ALA A 56 8.24 17.29 17.55
N LYS A 57 7.81 16.47 18.52
CA LYS A 57 7.61 15.03 18.30
C LYS A 57 6.45 14.73 17.37
N PHE A 58 5.32 15.44 17.51
CA PHE A 58 4.17 15.27 16.64
C PHE A 58 4.50 15.59 15.17
N LEU A 59 5.15 16.74 14.91
CA LEU A 59 5.56 17.11 13.56
C LEU A 59 6.58 16.12 12.98
N LYS A 60 7.51 15.61 13.81
CA LYS A 60 8.45 14.57 13.41
C LYS A 60 7.74 13.29 12.97
N TYR A 61 6.74 12.81 13.71
CA TYR A 61 5.97 11.63 13.31
C TYR A 61 5.15 11.85 12.05
N LYS A 62 4.49 13.01 11.93
CA LYS A 62 3.76 13.43 10.73
C LYS A 62 4.65 13.41 9.48
N MET A 63 5.86 13.98 9.58
CA MET A 63 6.84 13.95 8.50
C MET A 63 7.29 12.53 8.16
N LEU A 64 7.57 11.70 9.18
CA LEU A 64 7.98 10.30 8.99
C LEU A 64 6.91 9.48 8.26
N ILE A 65 5.63 9.62 8.64
CA ILE A 65 4.52 8.93 7.98
C ILE A 65 4.50 9.29 6.50
N ASN A 66 4.53 10.60 6.19
CA ASN A 66 4.52 11.08 4.80
C ASN A 66 5.70 10.55 3.98
N GLN A 67 6.90 10.47 4.57
CA GLN A 67 8.08 9.92 3.89
C GLN A 67 7.93 8.40 3.65
N ILE A 68 7.45 7.64 4.63
CA ILE A 68 7.26 6.19 4.52
C ILE A 68 6.21 5.85 3.46
N VAL A 69 5.08 6.56 3.44
CA VAL A 69 3.99 6.29 2.48
C VAL A 69 4.37 6.69 1.06
N LEU A 70 5.15 7.77 0.89
CA LEU A 70 5.70 8.16 -0.40
C LEU A 70 6.74 7.15 -0.87
N LEU A 71 7.61 6.66 0.03
CA LEU A 71 8.56 5.61 -0.29
C LEU A 71 7.86 4.32 -0.74
N ALA A 72 6.79 3.91 -0.05
CA ALA A 72 5.97 2.76 -0.44
C ALA A 72 5.40 2.93 -1.85
N LEU A 73 4.89 4.12 -2.18
CA LEU A 73 4.40 4.45 -3.52
C LEU A 73 5.49 4.32 -4.58
N VAL A 74 6.66 4.92 -4.35
CA VAL A 74 7.77 4.88 -5.32
C VAL A 74 8.27 3.45 -5.55
N ILE A 75 8.43 2.66 -4.47
CA ILE A 75 8.84 1.25 -4.58
C ILE A 75 7.81 0.43 -5.36
N SER A 76 6.52 0.72 -5.17
CA SER A 76 5.44 0.08 -5.89
C SER A 76 5.47 0.34 -7.40
N PHE A 77 5.81 1.56 -7.79
CA PHE A 77 6.02 1.92 -9.19
C PHE A 77 7.27 1.26 -9.76
N LEU A 78 8.38 1.25 -9.01
CA LEU A 78 9.61 0.57 -9.41
C LEU A 78 9.36 -0.92 -9.70
N ASN A 79 8.66 -1.61 -8.81
CA ASN A 79 8.31 -3.02 -8.97
C ASN A 79 7.45 -3.27 -10.22
N SER A 80 6.52 -2.36 -10.53
CA SER A 80 5.73 -2.43 -11.75
C SER A 80 6.57 -2.28 -13.01
N LEU A 81 7.56 -1.37 -13.01
CA LEU A 81 8.44 -1.15 -14.14
C LEU A 81 9.34 -2.36 -14.37
N LEU A 82 9.88 -2.96 -13.31
CA LEU A 82 10.65 -4.21 -13.41
C LEU A 82 9.81 -5.37 -13.97
N GLY A 83 8.57 -5.51 -13.52
CA GLY A 83 7.66 -6.52 -14.07
C GLY A 83 7.30 -6.27 -15.53
N LEU A 84 7.17 -5.00 -15.93
CA LEU A 84 6.89 -4.63 -17.32
C LEU A 84 8.10 -4.92 -18.24
N ILE A 85 9.31 -4.63 -17.79
CA ILE A 85 10.55 -5.00 -18.49
C ILE A 85 10.59 -6.52 -18.70
N GLY A 86 10.37 -7.31 -17.64
CA GLY A 86 10.34 -8.78 -17.76
C GLY A 86 9.25 -9.31 -18.72
N ALA A 87 8.10 -8.64 -18.80
CA ALA A 87 7.06 -8.98 -19.77
C ALA A 87 7.48 -8.66 -21.21
N PHE A 88 8.18 -7.55 -21.44
CA PHE A 88 8.73 -7.18 -22.75
C PHE A 88 9.92 -8.06 -23.16
N ASP A 89 10.78 -8.46 -22.23
CA ASP A 89 11.89 -9.38 -22.50
C ASP A 89 11.35 -10.77 -22.91
N ALA A 90 10.29 -11.24 -22.25
CA ALA A 90 9.61 -12.49 -22.60
C ALA A 90 8.92 -12.41 -23.98
N LEU A 91 8.36 -11.25 -24.32
CA LEU A 91 7.84 -10.96 -25.67
C LEU A 91 8.95 -11.09 -26.72
N GLU A 92 10.07 -10.38 -26.53
CA GLU A 92 11.19 -10.32 -27.47
C GLU A 92 11.83 -11.69 -27.68
N ALA A 93 12.10 -12.42 -26.59
CA ALA A 93 12.74 -13.74 -26.64
C ALA A 93 11.88 -14.81 -27.31
N SER A 94 10.56 -14.63 -27.35
CA SER A 94 9.63 -15.65 -27.84
C SER A 94 9.40 -15.63 -29.36
N GLY A 95 9.69 -14.51 -30.03
CA GLY A 95 9.47 -14.35 -31.47
C GLY A 95 8.03 -14.61 -31.97
N GLY A 96 7.04 -14.76 -31.07
CA GLY A 96 5.68 -15.17 -31.46
C GLY A 96 4.78 -15.77 -30.36
N VAL A 97 4.95 -15.45 -29.07
CA VAL A 97 3.93 -15.80 -28.06
C VAL A 97 2.60 -15.14 -28.39
N GLU A 98 1.50 -15.90 -28.22
CA GLU A 98 0.15 -15.37 -28.33
C GLU A 98 0.02 -14.11 -27.45
N PRO A 99 -0.42 -12.96 -28.01
CA PRO A 99 -0.54 -11.68 -27.30
C PRO A 99 -1.29 -11.76 -25.96
N GLU A 100 -2.10 -12.81 -25.79
CA GLU A 100 -2.89 -13.10 -24.60
C GLU A 100 -2.05 -13.35 -23.34
N ILE A 101 -0.91 -14.06 -23.45
CA ILE A 101 -0.03 -14.35 -22.30
C ILE A 101 0.62 -13.07 -21.77
N VAL A 102 0.98 -12.19 -22.69
CA VAL A 102 1.67 -10.93 -22.40
C VAL A 102 0.71 -9.91 -21.83
N ALA A 103 -0.51 -9.86 -22.36
CA ALA A 103 -1.59 -9.05 -21.79
C ALA A 103 -1.92 -9.49 -20.35
N GLY A 104 -1.86 -10.80 -20.06
CA GLY A 104 -1.97 -11.34 -18.71
C GLY A 104 -0.86 -10.84 -17.77
N GLY A 105 0.40 -10.87 -18.24
CA GLY A 105 1.55 -10.34 -17.49
C GLY A 105 1.42 -8.85 -17.19
N LEU A 106 1.03 -8.04 -18.18
CA LEU A 106 0.80 -6.60 -18.02
C LEU A 106 -0.29 -6.29 -16.99
N LYS A 107 -1.38 -7.07 -16.97
CA LYS A 107 -2.45 -6.89 -16.00
C LYS A 107 -1.95 -7.09 -14.56
N ILE A 108 -1.05 -8.04 -14.36
CA ILE A 108 -0.49 -8.35 -13.05
C ILE A 108 0.47 -7.25 -12.58
N THR A 109 1.27 -6.66 -13.48
CA THR A 109 2.22 -5.59 -13.10
C THR A 109 1.51 -4.34 -12.59
N LEU A 110 0.36 -3.99 -13.17
CA LEU A 110 -0.47 -2.86 -12.74
C LEU A 110 -1.10 -3.05 -11.35
N LEU A 111 -1.16 -4.28 -10.86
CA LEU A 111 -1.71 -4.57 -9.55
C LEU A 111 -0.81 -4.05 -8.42
N SER A 112 0.52 -4.08 -8.63
CA SER A 112 1.50 -3.54 -7.68
C SER A 112 1.25 -2.04 -7.41
N PRO A 113 1.27 -1.12 -8.40
CA PRO A 113 0.96 0.31 -8.25
C PRO A 113 -0.36 0.59 -7.53
N ILE A 114 -1.40 -0.21 -7.79
CA ILE A 114 -2.71 -0.05 -7.14
C ILE A 114 -2.58 -0.24 -5.62
N PHE A 115 -1.83 -1.26 -5.17
CA PHE A 115 -1.56 -1.47 -3.75
C PHE A 115 -0.73 -0.32 -3.15
N GLY A 116 0.31 0.15 -3.84
CA GLY A 116 1.11 1.29 -3.38
C GLY A 116 0.29 2.58 -3.28
N LEU A 117 -0.57 2.85 -4.25
CA LEU A 117 -1.51 3.97 -4.25
C LEU A 117 -2.51 3.87 -3.10
N LEU A 118 -3.03 2.69 -2.82
CA LEU A 118 -3.95 2.48 -1.70
C LEU A 118 -3.28 2.82 -0.36
N VAL A 119 -2.06 2.32 -0.13
CA VAL A 119 -1.28 2.64 1.09
C VAL A 119 -0.99 4.14 1.16
N PHE A 120 -0.62 4.76 0.04
CA PHE A 120 -0.36 6.19 -0.04
C PHE A 120 -1.59 7.01 0.32
N ILE A 121 -2.74 6.77 -0.32
CA ILE A 121 -3.98 7.51 -0.08
C ILE A 121 -4.39 7.38 1.39
N LEU A 122 -4.43 6.16 1.94
CA LEU A 122 -4.82 5.95 3.34
C LEU A 122 -3.89 6.68 4.32
N GLY A 123 -2.58 6.57 4.13
CA GLY A 123 -1.61 7.20 5.01
C GLY A 123 -1.58 8.73 4.88
N TYR A 124 -1.71 9.26 3.66
CA TYR A 124 -1.74 10.71 3.42
C TYR A 124 -3.02 11.32 4.00
N THR A 125 -4.17 10.66 3.82
CA THR A 125 -5.44 11.05 4.45
C THR A 125 -5.34 11.01 5.97
N ALA A 126 -4.74 9.97 6.56
CA ALA A 126 -4.57 9.89 8.01
C ALA A 126 -3.73 11.06 8.55
N THR A 127 -2.60 11.37 7.90
CA THR A 127 -1.74 12.50 8.25
C THR A 127 -2.43 13.85 8.09
N PHE A 128 -3.28 13.98 7.07
CA PHE A 128 -4.08 15.18 6.84
C PHE A 128 -5.11 15.39 7.98
N VAL A 129 -5.85 14.34 8.35
CA VAL A 129 -6.81 14.37 9.47
C VAL A 129 -6.11 14.68 10.80
N LEU A 130 -4.96 14.02 11.08
CA LEU A 130 -4.13 14.32 12.25
C LEU A 130 -3.73 15.79 12.32
N GLY A 131 -3.38 16.39 11.17
CA GLY A 131 -3.06 17.81 11.07
C GLY A 131 -4.23 18.73 11.39
N TRP A 132 -5.43 18.39 10.94
CA TRP A 132 -6.64 19.15 11.25
C TRP A 132 -7.01 19.08 12.73
N ILE A 133 -6.97 17.90 13.35
CA ILE A 133 -7.33 17.74 14.78
C ILE A 133 -6.41 18.59 15.66
N ARG A 134 -5.09 18.57 15.42
CA ARG A 134 -4.15 19.36 16.23
C ARG A 134 -4.29 20.87 16.02
N LYS A 135 -4.68 21.32 14.81
CA LYS A 135 -4.97 22.75 14.58
C LYS A 135 -6.14 23.23 15.46
N SER A 136 -7.16 22.38 15.66
CA SER A 136 -8.29 22.69 16.55
C SER A 136 -7.91 22.74 18.04
N ASP A 137 -7.00 21.88 18.49
CA ASP A 137 -6.51 21.90 19.89
C ASP A 137 -5.65 23.16 20.20
N ALA A 138 -4.94 23.71 19.22
CA ALA A 138 -4.14 24.93 19.40
C ALA A 138 -4.98 26.22 19.45
N GLU A 139 -6.19 26.22 18.87
CA GLU A 139 -7.10 27.36 18.87
C GLU A 139 -8.09 27.34 20.06
N GLY A 140 -8.26 26.20 20.72
CA GLY A 140 -9.09 26.04 21.94
C GLY A 140 -8.41 26.42 23.26
N VAL A 141 -7.16 26.88 23.22
CA VAL A 141 -6.44 27.48 24.36
C VAL A 141 -6.31 28.99 24.09
N LYS A 142 -7.43 29.69 24.11
CA LYS A 142 -7.51 31.14 24.26
C LYS A 142 -8.52 31.48 25.32
#